data_AF-A0A1J0R4Y3-F1
#
_entry.id   AF-A0A1J0R4Y3-F1
#
_cell.length_a   1.000
_cell.length_b   1.000
_cell.length_c   1.000
_cell.angle_alpha   90.00
_cell.angle_beta   90.00
_cell.angle_gamma   90.00
#
_symmetry.space_group_name_H-M   'P 1'
#
loop_
_entity.id
_entity.type
_entity.pdbx_description
1 polymer ?
#
loop_
_entity_poly.entity_id
_entity_poly.type
_entity_poly.pdbx_seq_one_letter_code
_entity_poly.pdbx_strand_id
1 'polypeptide(L)'
;MTAAVKAASQVSYASGRIDEVILLFKNAQHSTPSSGLCLLQTKQANSAAAETVTAGCKSTDLTQEIADETDFEQEAKQVFTTSTELTGGANGNCALTAAVLTAYKKDTGNMLLLEGLIEIANTGGFATNNIEKAATETDILKPIASSYTATHNYLSATDTAQTLDADGLEKLLKPDAVGRKLKDTINSFYQYKPAKEENDIKKIATELFKIPADGSDSGFIKALKQAKARVPTRDQADLQLTIQLSYQQLAREEAKALQSLNKKANKKANKKAPDCSNEVSEGSEAYKKAEETCNKLTEAAACNANPICSYNTTESEENKKCKFDAKKATSNGVPVAQTQTGGTESTTEKCFEKKG
;
A
#
# COMPACT_ATOMS: atom_id res chain seq x y z
N MET A 1 -2.74 -2.30 -2.27
CA MET A 1 -2.89 -2.36 -3.75
C MET A 1 -2.05 -3.46 -4.39
N THR A 2 -0.72 -3.54 -4.17
CA THR A 2 0.14 -4.58 -4.79
C THR A 2 -0.23 -6.02 -4.45
N ALA A 3 -0.66 -6.30 -3.22
CA ALA A 3 -1.10 -7.64 -2.80
C ALA A 3 -2.39 -8.07 -3.53
N ALA A 4 -3.38 -7.17 -3.61
CA ALA A 4 -4.65 -7.41 -4.30
C ALA A 4 -4.46 -7.70 -5.80
N VAL A 5 -3.61 -6.92 -6.48
CA VAL A 5 -3.32 -7.12 -7.91
C VAL A 5 -2.63 -8.46 -8.16
N LYS A 6 -1.65 -8.84 -7.32
CA LYS A 6 -1.00 -10.15 -7.41
C LYS A 6 -2.00 -11.28 -7.16
N ALA A 7 -2.88 -11.11 -6.17
CA ALA A 7 -3.87 -12.10 -5.83
C ALA A 7 -4.87 -12.35 -6.97
N ALA A 8 -5.44 -11.27 -7.52
CA ALA A 8 -6.32 -11.34 -8.68
C ALA A 8 -5.60 -11.99 -9.87
N SER A 9 -4.37 -11.56 -10.17
CA SER A 9 -3.60 -12.09 -11.30
C SER A 9 -3.36 -13.60 -11.22
N GLN A 10 -3.03 -14.10 -10.03
CA GLN A 10 -2.75 -15.53 -9.83
C GLN A 10 -4.03 -16.38 -9.84
N VAL A 11 -5.16 -15.88 -9.33
CA VAL A 11 -6.47 -16.57 -9.45
C VAL A 11 -6.92 -16.59 -10.91
N SER A 12 -6.81 -15.47 -11.63
CA SER A 12 -7.13 -15.41 -13.06
C SER A 12 -6.24 -16.34 -13.88
N TYR A 13 -4.95 -16.45 -13.54
CA TYR A 13 -4.04 -17.38 -14.19
C TYR A 13 -4.46 -18.84 -13.99
N ALA A 14 -4.76 -19.25 -12.74
CA ALA A 14 -5.21 -20.60 -12.45
C ALA A 14 -6.55 -20.92 -13.12
N SER A 15 -7.53 -20.00 -13.05
CA SER A 15 -8.83 -20.12 -13.71
C SER A 15 -8.66 -20.33 -15.21
N GLY A 16 -7.89 -19.48 -15.89
CA GLY A 16 -7.70 -19.58 -17.34
C GLY A 16 -7.03 -20.90 -17.77
N ARG A 17 -6.09 -21.42 -16.97
CA ARG A 17 -5.47 -22.74 -17.22
C ARG A 17 -6.50 -23.87 -17.10
N ILE A 18 -7.37 -23.81 -16.09
CA ILE A 18 -8.43 -24.80 -15.88
C ILE A 18 -9.47 -24.72 -16.99
N ASP A 19 -9.95 -23.51 -17.29
CA ASP A 19 -10.95 -23.26 -18.34
C ASP A 19 -10.49 -23.81 -19.69
N GLU A 20 -9.23 -23.57 -20.06
CA GLU A 20 -8.69 -24.06 -21.33
C GLU A 20 -8.65 -25.60 -21.39
N VAL A 21 -8.27 -26.27 -20.29
CA VAL A 21 -8.28 -27.74 -20.26
C VAL A 21 -9.72 -28.26 -20.37
N ILE A 22 -10.68 -27.69 -19.65
CA ILE A 22 -12.08 -28.12 -19.73
C ILE A 22 -12.67 -27.84 -21.12
N LEU A 23 -12.37 -26.69 -21.71
CA LEU A 23 -12.81 -26.33 -23.05
C LEU A 23 -12.14 -27.20 -24.12
N LEU A 24 -10.89 -27.60 -23.94
CA LEU A 24 -10.23 -28.57 -24.82
C LEU A 24 -10.99 -29.90 -24.81
N PHE A 25 -11.35 -30.42 -23.63
CA PHE A 25 -12.17 -31.64 -23.52
C PHE A 25 -13.57 -31.46 -24.12
N LYS A 26 -14.19 -30.30 -23.92
CA LYS A 26 -15.50 -29.97 -24.52
C LYS A 26 -15.45 -29.99 -26.05
N ASN A 27 -14.39 -29.45 -26.64
CA ASN A 27 -14.27 -29.27 -28.08
C ASN A 27 -13.66 -30.49 -28.78
N ALA A 28 -12.90 -31.33 -28.07
CA ALA A 28 -12.31 -32.56 -28.57
C ALA A 28 -13.28 -33.75 -28.56
N GLN A 29 -14.55 -33.52 -28.86
CA GLN A 29 -15.58 -34.57 -28.90
C GLN A 29 -16.40 -34.50 -30.19
N HIS A 30 -16.97 -35.63 -30.59
CA HIS A 30 -17.91 -35.65 -31.71
C HIS A 30 -19.27 -35.07 -31.32
N SER A 31 -20.00 -34.57 -32.32
CA SER A 31 -21.37 -34.07 -32.16
C SER A 31 -22.42 -35.16 -31.91
N THR A 32 -22.08 -36.44 -32.13
CA THR A 32 -22.98 -37.58 -31.96
C THR A 32 -22.67 -38.34 -30.65
N PRO A 33 -23.66 -38.58 -29.78
CA PRO A 33 -23.46 -39.20 -28.45
C PRO A 33 -22.86 -40.61 -28.44
N SER A 34 -22.83 -41.30 -29.58
CA SER A 34 -22.46 -42.71 -29.70
C SER A 34 -20.97 -42.96 -29.97
N SER A 35 -20.15 -41.94 -30.21
CA SER A 35 -18.71 -42.12 -30.49
C SER A 35 -17.93 -40.88 -30.10
N GLY A 36 -16.77 -41.04 -29.44
CA GLY A 36 -15.81 -39.95 -29.29
C GLY A 36 -16.20 -38.82 -28.32
N LEU A 37 -16.79 -39.13 -27.16
CA LEU A 37 -17.14 -38.14 -26.14
C LEU A 37 -16.02 -37.95 -25.10
N CYS A 38 -15.75 -36.69 -24.72
CA CYS A 38 -14.70 -36.34 -23.76
C CYS A 38 -15.22 -35.73 -22.46
N LEU A 39 -16.40 -35.11 -22.47
CA LEU A 39 -17.13 -34.72 -21.26
C LEU A 39 -18.50 -35.41 -21.24
N LEU A 40 -18.87 -35.95 -20.09
CA LEU A 40 -20.14 -36.62 -19.88
C LEU A 40 -20.92 -35.91 -18.76
N GLN A 41 -22.24 -35.76 -18.91
CA GLN A 41 -23.09 -35.19 -17.86
C GLN A 41 -23.26 -36.14 -16.66
N THR A 42 -23.16 -37.44 -16.91
CA THR A 42 -23.35 -38.48 -15.90
C THR A 42 -22.24 -39.51 -16.03
N LYS A 43 -22.11 -40.40 -15.03
CA LYS A 43 -21.20 -41.55 -15.09
C LYS A 43 -21.65 -42.62 -16.12
N GLN A 44 -22.74 -42.40 -16.86
CA GLN A 44 -23.22 -43.33 -17.89
C GLN A 44 -22.46 -43.17 -19.21
N ALA A 45 -22.17 -44.29 -19.86
CA ALA A 45 -21.55 -44.29 -21.17
C ALA A 45 -22.44 -43.59 -22.21
N ASN A 46 -21.83 -42.93 -23.18
CA ASN A 46 -22.50 -42.33 -24.35
C ASN A 46 -23.51 -41.21 -24.03
N SER A 47 -23.44 -40.59 -22.85
CA SER A 47 -24.21 -39.38 -22.54
C SER A 47 -23.38 -38.13 -22.84
N ALA A 48 -23.75 -37.34 -23.83
CA ALA A 48 -23.08 -36.06 -24.10
C ALA A 48 -23.11 -35.14 -22.87
N ALA A 49 -22.08 -34.31 -22.68
CA ALA A 49 -22.13 -33.24 -21.69
C ALA A 49 -23.27 -32.26 -22.00
N ALA A 50 -24.08 -31.95 -20.99
CA ALA A 50 -24.95 -30.78 -21.05
C ALA A 50 -24.10 -29.51 -21.09
N GLU A 51 -24.59 -28.46 -21.76
CA GLU A 51 -23.93 -27.13 -21.75
C GLU A 51 -23.59 -26.66 -20.34
N THR A 52 -24.41 -27.05 -19.36
CA THR A 52 -24.26 -26.72 -17.94
C THR A 52 -22.95 -27.19 -17.32
N VAL A 53 -22.34 -28.29 -17.81
CA VAL A 53 -21.06 -28.80 -17.31
C VAL A 53 -19.92 -27.81 -17.54
N THR A 54 -20.08 -26.94 -18.55
CA THR A 54 -19.08 -25.93 -18.94
C THR A 54 -19.60 -24.51 -18.76
N ALA A 55 -20.73 -24.32 -18.04
CA ALA A 55 -21.36 -23.01 -17.90
C ALA A 55 -20.47 -21.97 -17.19
N GLY A 56 -19.53 -22.43 -16.35
CA GLY A 56 -18.51 -21.58 -15.73
C GLY A 56 -17.34 -21.23 -16.65
N CYS A 57 -17.02 -22.07 -17.63
CA CYS A 57 -15.89 -21.88 -18.54
C CYS A 57 -16.29 -21.01 -19.74
N LYS A 58 -16.52 -19.72 -19.49
CA LYS A 58 -16.92 -18.75 -20.51
C LYS A 58 -16.09 -17.48 -20.42
N SER A 59 -16.02 -16.74 -21.52
CA SER A 59 -15.50 -15.38 -21.49
C SER A 59 -16.46 -14.50 -20.68
N THR A 60 -15.98 -14.00 -19.55
CA THR A 60 -16.76 -13.16 -18.64
C THR A 60 -16.25 -11.72 -18.69
N ASP A 61 -17.15 -10.75 -18.85
CA ASP A 61 -16.82 -9.34 -18.72
C ASP A 61 -16.75 -8.97 -17.23
N LEU A 62 -15.54 -9.05 -16.68
CA LEU A 62 -15.27 -8.74 -15.28
C LEU A 62 -15.63 -7.30 -14.88
N THR A 63 -15.90 -6.39 -15.84
CA THR A 63 -16.36 -5.03 -15.52
C THR A 63 -17.82 -4.95 -15.11
N GLN A 64 -18.60 -6.01 -15.38
CA GLN A 64 -20.02 -6.10 -15.07
C GLN A 64 -20.32 -7.09 -13.93
N GLU A 65 -19.32 -7.82 -13.46
CA GLU A 65 -19.46 -8.78 -12.38
C GLU A 65 -19.56 -8.09 -11.02
N ILE A 66 -20.43 -8.64 -10.16
CA ILE A 66 -20.56 -8.20 -8.77
C ILE A 66 -19.42 -8.85 -7.97
N ALA A 67 -18.86 -8.14 -7.00
CA ALA A 67 -17.82 -8.67 -6.14
C ALA A 67 -18.34 -9.91 -5.38
N ASP A 68 -17.58 -11.00 -5.45
CA ASP A 68 -17.81 -12.24 -4.72
C ASP A 68 -16.89 -12.27 -3.49
N GLU A 69 -17.47 -12.57 -2.33
CA GLU A 69 -16.78 -12.68 -1.04
C GLU A 69 -16.26 -14.11 -0.77
N THR A 70 -16.09 -14.92 -1.81
CA THR A 70 -15.55 -16.28 -1.66
C THR A 70 -14.10 -16.25 -1.20
N ASP A 71 -13.77 -16.99 -0.13
CA ASP A 71 -12.39 -17.27 0.26
C ASP A 71 -11.81 -18.37 -0.64
N PHE A 72 -11.11 -17.95 -1.69
CA PHE A 72 -10.50 -18.86 -2.64
C PHE A 72 -9.49 -19.83 -2.02
N GLU A 73 -8.89 -19.54 -0.86
CA GLU A 73 -8.02 -20.51 -0.19
C GLU A 73 -8.82 -21.71 0.32
N GLN A 74 -9.95 -21.44 0.98
CA GLN A 74 -10.82 -22.49 1.49
C GLN A 74 -11.46 -23.28 0.36
N GLU A 75 -11.96 -22.58 -0.66
CA GLU A 75 -12.59 -23.20 -1.82
C GLU A 75 -11.59 -24.11 -2.55
N ALA A 76 -10.37 -23.64 -2.82
CA ALA A 76 -9.36 -24.45 -3.48
C ALA A 76 -9.01 -25.72 -2.68
N LYS A 77 -8.87 -25.60 -1.34
CA LYS A 77 -8.62 -26.76 -0.46
C LYS A 77 -9.80 -27.73 -0.41
N GLN A 78 -11.02 -27.24 -0.53
CA GLN A 78 -12.23 -28.08 -0.51
C GLN A 78 -12.42 -28.82 -1.83
N VAL A 79 -12.23 -28.14 -2.95
CA VAL A 79 -12.51 -28.68 -4.29
C VAL A 79 -11.38 -29.56 -4.81
N PHE A 80 -10.12 -29.16 -4.62
CA PHE A 80 -8.96 -29.85 -5.20
C PHE A 80 -8.26 -30.70 -4.14
N THR A 81 -8.86 -31.85 -3.84
CA THR A 81 -8.33 -32.86 -2.92
C THR A 81 -8.02 -34.15 -3.66
N THR A 82 -7.15 -34.99 -3.12
CA THR A 82 -6.91 -36.34 -3.65
C THR A 82 -8.11 -37.28 -3.48
N SER A 83 -9.16 -36.85 -2.77
CA SER A 83 -10.46 -37.54 -2.72
C SER A 83 -11.45 -37.06 -3.78
N THR A 84 -11.16 -35.97 -4.50
CA THR A 84 -12.03 -35.46 -5.56
C THR A 84 -12.00 -36.43 -6.74
N GLU A 85 -13.14 -37.04 -7.04
CA GLU A 85 -13.23 -38.09 -8.06
C GLU A 85 -13.06 -37.54 -9.48
N LEU A 86 -12.25 -38.25 -10.28
CA LEU A 86 -12.18 -38.14 -11.72
C LEU A 86 -12.74 -39.43 -12.32
N THR A 87 -14.04 -39.46 -12.56
CA THR A 87 -14.67 -40.63 -13.19
C THR A 87 -14.65 -40.53 -14.70
N GLY A 88 -13.93 -41.46 -15.35
CA GLY A 88 -14.13 -41.79 -16.75
C GLY A 88 -15.27 -42.81 -16.92
N GLY A 89 -16.10 -42.67 -17.95
CA GLY A 89 -17.12 -43.67 -18.27
C GLY A 89 -16.50 -45.00 -18.70
N ALA A 90 -17.18 -46.12 -18.42
CA ALA A 90 -16.81 -47.41 -18.99
C ALA A 90 -16.89 -47.33 -20.53
N ASN A 91 -15.84 -47.79 -21.22
CA ASN A 91 -15.67 -47.70 -22.68
C ASN A 91 -15.34 -46.28 -23.19
N GLY A 92 -14.45 -45.57 -22.50
CA GLY A 92 -14.04 -44.20 -22.81
C GLY A 92 -13.60 -44.01 -24.26
N ASN A 93 -14.40 -43.25 -25.02
CA ASN A 93 -14.11 -42.93 -26.42
C ASN A 93 -13.31 -41.61 -26.56
N CYS A 94 -12.88 -40.99 -25.47
CA CYS A 94 -12.16 -39.72 -25.53
C CYS A 94 -10.71 -39.93 -25.97
N ALA A 95 -10.32 -39.33 -27.10
CA ALA A 95 -8.93 -39.38 -27.55
C ALA A 95 -7.96 -38.74 -26.54
N LEU A 96 -8.42 -37.74 -25.78
CA LEU A 96 -7.61 -37.04 -24.76
C LEU A 96 -7.27 -37.90 -23.53
N THR A 97 -8.01 -38.98 -23.30
CA THR A 97 -7.71 -39.95 -22.24
C THR A 97 -7.26 -41.29 -22.79
N ALA A 98 -6.94 -41.38 -24.09
CA ALA A 98 -6.39 -42.58 -24.69
C ALA A 98 -4.99 -42.90 -24.16
N ALA A 99 -4.53 -44.13 -24.37
CA ALA A 99 -3.21 -44.58 -23.94
C ALA A 99 -2.10 -43.67 -24.48
N VAL A 100 -1.34 -43.04 -23.57
CA VAL A 100 -0.30 -42.06 -23.93
C VAL A 100 0.76 -42.71 -24.82
N LEU A 101 1.13 -43.97 -24.53
CA LEU A 101 2.09 -44.73 -25.32
C LEU A 101 1.71 -44.83 -26.80
N THR A 102 0.45 -45.15 -27.10
CA THR A 102 0.02 -45.48 -28.46
C THR A 102 -0.61 -44.30 -29.19
N ALA A 103 -1.43 -43.50 -28.50
CA ALA A 103 -2.13 -42.36 -29.09
C ALA A 103 -1.22 -41.14 -29.24
N TYR A 104 -0.32 -40.90 -28.28
CA TYR A 104 0.57 -39.75 -28.25
C TYR A 104 2.03 -40.09 -28.54
N LYS A 105 2.35 -41.38 -28.67
CA LYS A 105 3.70 -41.88 -29.00
C LYS A 105 4.76 -41.43 -28.00
N LYS A 106 4.39 -41.31 -26.72
CA LYS A 106 5.35 -41.07 -25.64
C LYS A 106 5.94 -42.40 -25.22
N ASP A 107 7.26 -42.54 -25.28
CA ASP A 107 7.91 -43.84 -25.01
C ASP A 107 7.75 -44.29 -23.55
N THR A 108 7.67 -43.36 -22.59
CA THR A 108 7.48 -43.66 -21.15
C THR A 108 6.74 -42.55 -20.40
N GLY A 109 5.97 -42.95 -19.39
CA GLY A 109 5.39 -42.05 -18.38
C GLY A 109 4.01 -41.47 -18.73
N ASN A 110 3.35 -40.91 -17.72
CA ASN A 110 2.01 -40.33 -17.83
C ASN A 110 2.02 -38.97 -18.56
N MET A 111 0.87 -38.53 -19.06
CA MET A 111 0.65 -37.15 -19.50
C MET A 111 0.11 -36.34 -18.33
N LEU A 112 0.75 -35.21 -18.04
CA LEU A 112 0.40 -34.33 -16.94
C LEU A 112 -0.43 -33.15 -17.47
N LEU A 113 -1.66 -33.01 -16.97
CA LEU A 113 -2.49 -31.84 -17.20
C LEU A 113 -2.52 -31.01 -15.92
N LEU A 114 -2.60 -29.68 -16.07
CA LEU A 114 -2.66 -28.75 -14.93
C LEU A 114 -1.54 -29.01 -13.90
N GLU A 115 -0.30 -29.19 -14.39
CA GLU A 115 0.90 -29.43 -13.54
C GLU A 115 0.83 -30.71 -12.69
N GLY A 116 0.11 -31.71 -13.21
CA GLY A 116 -0.06 -33.01 -12.57
C GLY A 116 -1.19 -33.04 -11.57
N LEU A 117 -2.11 -32.07 -11.60
CA LEU A 117 -3.39 -32.18 -10.91
C LEU A 117 -4.21 -33.35 -11.50
N ILE A 118 -4.15 -33.51 -12.83
CA ILE A 118 -4.78 -34.60 -13.56
C ILE A 118 -3.69 -35.33 -14.34
N GLU A 119 -3.64 -36.65 -14.20
CA GLU A 119 -2.71 -37.49 -14.95
C GLU A 119 -3.45 -38.47 -15.85
N ILE A 120 -3.06 -38.53 -17.12
CA ILE A 120 -3.49 -39.57 -18.05
C ILE A 120 -2.44 -40.67 -18.06
N ALA A 121 -2.87 -41.89 -17.75
CA ALA A 121 -2.00 -43.04 -17.60
C ALA A 121 -1.33 -43.41 -18.93
N ASN A 122 -0.10 -43.93 -18.86
CA ASN A 122 0.59 -44.44 -20.04
C ASN A 122 -0.22 -45.51 -20.81
N THR A 123 -1.03 -46.29 -20.09
CA THR A 123 -1.93 -47.34 -20.61
C THR A 123 -3.32 -46.86 -20.97
N GLY A 124 -3.64 -45.57 -20.75
CA GLY A 124 -4.94 -44.96 -21.03
C GLY A 124 -5.83 -44.87 -19.80
N GLY A 125 -6.80 -43.97 -19.87
CA GLY A 125 -7.60 -43.53 -18.73
C GLY A 125 -6.83 -42.58 -17.82
N PHE A 126 -7.48 -42.14 -16.74
CA PHE A 126 -6.81 -41.42 -15.67
C PHE A 126 -5.87 -42.37 -14.90
N ALA A 127 -4.73 -41.87 -14.45
CA ALA A 127 -3.77 -42.66 -13.65
C ALA A 127 -4.38 -43.14 -12.33
N THR A 128 -5.23 -42.29 -11.74
CA THR A 128 -6.06 -42.59 -10.57
C THR A 128 -7.51 -42.20 -10.87
N ASN A 129 -8.46 -42.73 -10.10
CA ASN A 129 -9.87 -42.33 -10.21
C ASN A 129 -10.16 -40.98 -9.51
N ASN A 130 -9.11 -40.22 -9.17
CA ASN A 130 -9.16 -39.01 -8.39
C ASN A 130 -8.16 -37.98 -8.94
N ILE A 131 -8.25 -36.76 -8.44
CA ILE A 131 -7.19 -35.77 -8.63
C ILE A 131 -5.90 -36.30 -7.97
N GLU A 132 -4.77 -36.16 -8.66
CA GLU A 132 -3.51 -36.78 -8.24
C GLU A 132 -2.81 -35.98 -7.13
N LYS A 133 -2.99 -34.64 -7.13
CA LYS A 133 -2.34 -33.72 -6.20
C LYS A 133 -3.35 -32.81 -5.53
N ALA A 134 -3.21 -32.57 -4.24
CA ALA A 134 -4.02 -31.56 -3.57
C ALA A 134 -3.68 -30.14 -4.08
N ALA A 135 -4.56 -29.18 -3.79
CA ALA A 135 -4.37 -27.76 -4.11
C ALA A 135 -3.02 -27.22 -3.59
N THR A 136 -2.58 -27.69 -2.42
CA THR A 136 -1.32 -27.27 -1.76
C THR A 136 -0.06 -27.86 -2.41
N GLU A 137 -0.22 -28.83 -3.30
CA GLU A 137 0.88 -29.59 -3.93
C GLU A 137 1.04 -29.26 -5.42
N THR A 138 0.05 -28.60 -6.03
CA THR A 138 0.06 -28.24 -7.46
C THR A 138 0.48 -26.78 -7.62
N ASP A 139 1.54 -26.49 -8.36
CA ASP A 139 2.15 -25.15 -8.42
C ASP A 139 1.18 -24.05 -8.91
N ILE A 140 0.27 -24.33 -9.86
CA ILE A 140 -0.79 -23.38 -10.25
C ILE A 140 -1.76 -23.00 -9.12
N LEU A 141 -2.05 -23.91 -8.18
CA LEU A 141 -3.05 -23.72 -7.11
C LEU A 141 -2.43 -23.42 -5.75
N LYS A 142 -1.18 -23.84 -5.53
CA LYS A 142 -0.49 -23.75 -4.25
C LYS A 142 -0.42 -22.32 -3.69
N PRO A 143 -0.14 -21.27 -4.48
CA PRO A 143 -0.18 -19.90 -3.99
C PRO A 143 -1.55 -19.50 -3.46
N ILE A 144 -2.62 -19.95 -4.13
CA ILE A 144 -4.02 -19.71 -3.74
C ILE A 144 -4.32 -20.47 -2.46
N ALA A 145 -4.01 -21.75 -2.42
CA ALA A 145 -4.27 -22.64 -1.28
C ALA A 145 -3.40 -22.38 -0.03
N SER A 146 -2.46 -21.44 -0.05
CA SER A 146 -1.53 -21.23 1.10
C SER A 146 -1.55 -19.84 1.70
N SER A 147 -2.16 -18.84 1.06
CA SER A 147 -1.98 -17.44 1.45
C SER A 147 -3.16 -16.51 1.19
N TYR A 148 -4.27 -17.04 0.68
CA TYR A 148 -5.39 -16.22 0.23
C TYR A 148 -6.41 -15.92 1.31
N THR A 149 -6.53 -16.71 2.38
CA THR A 149 -7.42 -16.35 3.50
C THR A 149 -7.00 -15.02 4.13
N ALA A 150 -5.70 -14.77 4.28
CA ALA A 150 -5.20 -13.49 4.78
C ALA A 150 -5.49 -12.33 3.81
N THR A 151 -5.42 -12.59 2.50
CA THR A 151 -5.72 -11.57 1.47
C THR A 151 -7.22 -11.32 1.37
N HIS A 152 -8.04 -12.37 1.41
CA HIS A 152 -9.49 -12.31 1.50
C HIS A 152 -9.90 -11.50 2.73
N ASN A 153 -9.44 -11.86 3.93
CA ASN A 153 -9.71 -11.09 5.15
C ASN A 153 -9.27 -9.62 5.06
N TYR A 154 -8.18 -9.31 4.35
CA TYR A 154 -7.74 -7.94 4.13
C TYR A 154 -8.63 -7.16 3.15
N LEU A 155 -9.17 -7.82 2.11
CA LEU A 155 -10.03 -7.20 1.10
C LEU A 155 -11.50 -7.14 1.53
N SER A 156 -11.96 -8.17 2.24
CA SER A 156 -13.30 -8.36 2.79
C SER A 156 -13.46 -7.75 4.17
N ALA A 157 -12.35 -7.34 4.80
CA ALA A 157 -12.42 -6.30 5.81
C ALA A 157 -13.05 -5.08 5.13
N THR A 158 -14.36 -4.93 5.32
CA THR A 158 -14.97 -3.62 5.37
C THR A 158 -14.00 -2.79 6.18
N ASP A 159 -13.49 -1.71 5.59
CA ASP A 159 -12.71 -0.75 6.34
C ASP A 159 -13.58 -0.39 7.55
N THR A 160 -13.30 -0.97 8.71
CA THR A 160 -13.98 -0.65 9.95
C THR A 160 -13.43 0.67 10.49
N ALA A 161 -12.65 1.42 9.70
CA ALA A 161 -13.03 2.81 9.56
C ALA A 161 -14.45 2.84 9.00
N GLN A 162 -15.46 2.65 9.89
CA GLN A 162 -16.76 3.30 9.75
C GLN A 162 -16.44 4.58 9.02
N THR A 163 -16.90 4.73 7.78
CA THR A 163 -16.66 5.94 7.01
C THR A 163 -17.03 7.05 7.95
N LEU A 164 -16.00 7.70 8.51
CA LEU A 164 -16.20 8.65 9.58
C LEU A 164 -16.59 9.88 8.79
N ASP A 165 -17.86 9.90 8.41
CA ASP A 165 -18.46 11.02 7.74
C ASP A 165 -18.40 12.23 8.67
N ALA A 166 -18.75 13.41 8.14
CA ALA A 166 -18.72 14.64 8.91
C ALA A 166 -19.44 14.47 10.26
N ASP A 167 -20.58 13.78 10.26
CA ASP A 167 -21.40 13.51 11.44
C ASP A 167 -20.72 12.56 12.43
N GLY A 168 -20.07 11.51 11.95
CA GLY A 168 -19.30 10.56 12.74
C GLY A 168 -18.11 11.21 13.43
N LEU A 169 -17.41 12.10 12.72
CA LEU A 169 -16.28 12.85 13.27
C LEU A 169 -16.75 13.88 14.30
N GLU A 170 -17.88 14.53 14.07
CA GLU A 170 -18.50 15.43 15.04
C GLU A 170 -18.92 14.69 16.32
N LYS A 171 -19.53 13.51 16.19
CA LYS A 171 -19.91 12.66 17.34
C LYS A 171 -18.70 12.12 18.09
N LEU A 172 -17.60 11.83 17.39
CA LEU A 172 -16.36 11.34 18.00
C LEU A 172 -15.72 12.40 18.92
N LEU A 173 -15.80 13.68 18.52
CA LEU A 173 -15.17 14.79 19.22
C LEU A 173 -16.10 15.50 20.24
N LYS A 174 -17.13 14.80 20.74
CA LYS A 174 -17.97 15.29 21.85
C LYS A 174 -17.38 14.93 23.23
N PRO A 175 -17.57 15.78 24.26
CA PRO A 175 -16.94 15.61 25.59
C PRO A 175 -17.24 14.28 26.30
N ASP A 176 -18.39 13.68 26.03
CA ASP A 176 -18.95 12.46 26.62
C ASP A 176 -18.53 11.17 25.90
N ALA A 177 -18.09 11.28 24.65
CA ALA A 177 -17.67 10.15 23.82
C ALA A 177 -16.14 10.01 23.68
N VAL A 178 -15.43 11.15 23.66
CA VAL A 178 -14.02 11.20 23.22
C VAL A 178 -13.06 10.36 24.05
N GLY A 179 -13.23 10.33 25.37
CA GLY A 179 -12.36 9.58 26.29
C GLY A 179 -12.38 8.08 26.02
N ARG A 180 -13.59 7.52 25.79
CA ARG A 180 -13.77 6.09 25.46
C ARG A 180 -13.29 5.79 24.06
N LYS A 181 -13.77 6.56 23.08
CA LYS A 181 -13.57 6.24 21.67
C LYS A 181 -12.13 6.43 21.19
N LEU A 182 -11.34 7.30 21.84
CA LEU A 182 -9.95 7.54 21.46
C LEU A 182 -8.93 6.91 22.42
N LYS A 183 -9.36 6.13 23.43
CA LYS A 183 -8.48 5.54 24.45
C LYS A 183 -7.34 4.75 23.82
N ASP A 184 -7.66 3.78 22.98
CA ASP A 184 -6.66 2.88 22.42
C ASP A 184 -5.78 3.60 21.40
N THR A 185 -6.38 4.43 20.54
CA THR A 185 -5.67 5.21 19.53
C THR A 185 -4.63 6.16 20.14
N ILE A 186 -5.01 6.92 21.18
CA ILE A 186 -4.11 7.88 21.82
C ILE A 186 -3.02 7.14 22.61
N ASN A 187 -3.36 6.05 23.32
CA ASN A 187 -2.37 5.23 24.02
C ASN A 187 -1.36 4.60 23.06
N SER A 188 -1.81 4.11 21.91
CA SER A 188 -0.97 3.54 20.86
C SER A 188 -0.06 4.60 20.22
N PHE A 189 -0.63 5.75 19.82
CA PHE A 189 0.11 6.83 19.17
C PHE A 189 1.25 7.38 20.05
N TYR A 190 0.97 7.65 21.32
CA TYR A 190 1.99 8.15 22.27
C TYR A 190 2.78 7.02 22.95
N GLN A 191 2.44 5.75 22.67
CA GLN A 191 3.09 4.57 23.25
C GLN A 191 3.16 4.60 24.78
N TYR A 192 2.09 5.05 25.45
CA TYR A 192 2.08 5.18 26.91
C TYR A 192 2.26 3.83 27.62
N LYS A 193 3.15 3.81 28.62
CA LYS A 193 3.38 2.67 29.51
C LYS A 193 3.49 3.16 30.97
N PRO A 194 2.57 2.81 31.87
CA PRO A 194 1.32 2.08 31.61
C PRO A 194 0.34 2.89 30.74
N ALA A 195 -0.63 2.20 30.13
CA ALA A 195 -1.69 2.86 29.38
C ALA A 195 -2.48 3.81 30.28
N LYS A 196 -2.87 4.97 29.73
CA LYS A 196 -3.70 5.95 30.43
C LYS A 196 -5.17 5.53 30.40
N GLU A 197 -5.85 5.83 31.49
CA GLU A 197 -7.28 5.57 31.67
C GLU A 197 -8.15 6.62 30.97
N GLU A 198 -9.43 6.29 30.78
CA GLU A 198 -10.39 7.07 30.00
C GLU A 198 -10.43 8.56 30.37
N ASN A 199 -10.42 8.88 31.67
CA ASN A 199 -10.49 10.25 32.16
C ASN A 199 -9.24 11.08 31.80
N ASP A 200 -8.06 10.45 31.76
CA ASP A 200 -6.83 11.11 31.37
C ASP A 200 -6.76 11.29 29.85
N ILE A 201 -7.22 10.30 29.09
CA ILE A 201 -7.38 10.42 27.65
C ILE A 201 -8.36 11.53 27.29
N LYS A 202 -9.48 11.64 28.01
CA LYS A 202 -10.45 12.72 27.80
C LYS A 202 -9.79 14.09 27.94
N LYS A 203 -8.96 14.32 28.97
CA LYS A 203 -8.23 15.58 29.14
C LYS A 203 -7.28 15.86 27.98
N ILE A 204 -6.48 14.86 27.59
CA ILE A 204 -5.53 14.96 26.47
C ILE A 204 -6.26 15.28 25.16
N ALA A 205 -7.33 14.55 24.86
CA ALA A 205 -8.12 14.74 23.64
C ALA A 205 -8.83 16.10 23.63
N THR A 206 -9.37 16.55 24.77
CA THR A 206 -9.97 17.88 24.91
C THR A 206 -8.96 18.97 24.59
N GLU A 207 -7.72 18.86 25.06
CA GLU A 207 -6.67 19.84 24.79
C GLU A 207 -6.17 19.78 23.34
N LEU A 208 -6.03 18.57 22.78
CA LEU A 208 -5.53 18.34 21.43
C LEU A 208 -6.52 18.85 20.36
N PHE A 209 -7.80 18.50 20.51
CA PHE A 209 -8.84 18.84 19.53
C PHE A 209 -9.61 20.12 19.86
N LYS A 210 -9.28 20.77 21.00
CA LYS A 210 -9.96 21.97 21.52
C LYS A 210 -11.48 21.73 21.67
N ILE A 211 -11.84 20.68 22.42
CA ILE A 211 -13.23 20.27 22.63
C ILE A 211 -13.87 21.13 23.72
N PRO A 212 -14.95 21.88 23.44
CA PRO A 212 -15.59 22.73 24.43
C PRO A 212 -16.51 21.94 25.37
N ALA A 213 -16.65 22.40 26.61
CA ALA A 213 -17.45 21.72 27.63
C ALA A 213 -18.97 21.78 27.37
N ASP A 214 -19.42 22.77 26.60
CA ASP A 214 -20.82 22.97 26.21
C ASP A 214 -21.31 22.00 25.11
N GLY A 215 -20.42 21.13 24.61
CA GLY A 215 -20.73 20.18 23.54
C GLY A 215 -20.87 20.82 22.16
N SER A 216 -20.50 22.10 21.99
CA SER A 216 -20.40 22.74 20.67
C SER A 216 -19.23 22.18 19.84
N ASP A 217 -19.11 22.60 18.59
CA ASP A 217 -18.06 22.09 17.69
C ASP A 217 -16.66 22.34 18.26
N SER A 218 -15.83 21.29 18.23
CA SER A 218 -14.43 21.36 18.62
C SER A 218 -13.66 22.33 17.71
N GLY A 219 -12.58 22.92 18.21
CA GLY A 219 -11.72 23.79 17.40
C GLY A 219 -11.20 23.09 16.14
N PHE A 220 -10.97 21.77 16.22
CA PHE A 220 -10.61 20.95 15.07
C PHE A 220 -11.74 20.88 14.02
N ILE A 221 -12.98 20.59 14.43
CA ILE A 221 -14.14 20.57 13.52
C ILE A 221 -14.35 21.94 12.88
N LYS A 222 -14.25 23.02 13.67
CA LYS A 222 -14.38 24.39 13.15
C LYS A 222 -13.33 24.71 12.10
N ALA A 223 -12.06 24.34 12.35
CA ALA A 223 -10.98 24.52 11.39
C ALA A 223 -11.21 23.70 10.11
N LEU A 224 -11.70 22.45 10.24
CA LEU A 224 -12.00 21.58 9.11
C LEU A 224 -13.18 22.10 8.26
N LYS A 225 -14.24 22.62 8.91
CA LYS A 225 -15.37 23.29 8.23
C LYS A 225 -15.00 24.61 7.57
N GLN A 226 -13.88 25.22 7.94
CA GLN A 226 -13.36 26.44 7.31
C GLN A 226 -12.31 26.13 6.23
N ALA A 227 -11.73 24.93 6.25
CA ALA A 227 -10.78 24.48 5.25
C ALA A 227 -11.50 24.28 3.90
N LYS A 228 -11.01 25.00 2.89
CA LYS A 228 -11.47 24.88 1.51
C LYS A 228 -10.32 24.33 0.67
N ALA A 229 -10.58 23.29 -0.10
CA ALA A 229 -9.66 22.80 -1.11
C ALA A 229 -10.16 23.18 -2.51
N ARG A 230 -9.22 23.46 -3.41
CA ARG A 230 -9.53 23.84 -4.78
C ARG A 230 -9.64 22.57 -5.62
N VAL A 231 -10.87 22.12 -5.86
CA VAL A 231 -11.12 20.92 -6.66
C VAL A 231 -11.13 21.32 -8.14
N PRO A 232 -10.26 20.77 -8.99
CA PRO A 232 -10.39 20.95 -10.43
C PRO A 232 -11.61 20.16 -10.90
N THR A 233 -12.69 20.83 -11.29
CA THR A 233 -13.71 20.21 -12.14
C THR A 233 -13.41 20.53 -13.60
N ARG A 234 -14.08 19.81 -14.51
CA ARG A 234 -13.76 19.81 -15.95
C ARG A 234 -13.83 21.20 -16.59
N ASP A 235 -14.58 22.12 -15.98
CA ASP A 235 -14.82 23.45 -16.54
C ASP A 235 -14.34 24.63 -15.66
N GLN A 236 -14.20 24.49 -14.33
CA GLN A 236 -13.55 25.49 -13.46
C GLN A 236 -12.99 24.87 -12.17
N ALA A 237 -12.10 25.60 -11.48
CA ALA A 237 -11.56 25.18 -10.20
C ALA A 237 -12.36 25.83 -9.05
N ASP A 238 -13.39 25.14 -8.57
CA ASP A 238 -14.26 25.62 -7.49
C ASP A 238 -13.70 25.30 -6.10
N LEU A 239 -13.97 26.17 -5.12
CA LEU A 239 -13.55 26.00 -3.73
C LEU A 239 -14.60 25.19 -2.99
N GLN A 240 -14.36 23.89 -2.81
CA GLN A 240 -15.21 23.02 -2.00
C GLN A 240 -14.67 22.89 -0.58
N LEU A 241 -15.57 22.71 0.37
CA LEU A 241 -15.24 22.42 1.76
C LEU A 241 -14.52 21.08 1.83
N THR A 242 -13.35 21.04 2.48
CA THR A 242 -12.52 19.83 2.58
C THR A 242 -13.29 18.65 3.20
N ILE A 243 -14.20 18.94 4.13
CA ILE A 243 -15.05 17.94 4.79
C ILE A 243 -16.11 17.30 3.87
N GLN A 244 -16.42 17.93 2.73
CA GLN A 244 -17.40 17.44 1.75
C GLN A 244 -16.75 16.69 0.58
N LEU A 245 -15.41 16.60 0.57
CA LEU A 245 -14.68 15.89 -0.47
C LEU A 245 -14.75 14.38 -0.22
N SER A 246 -14.99 13.61 -1.28
CA SER A 246 -14.78 12.16 -1.23
C SER A 246 -13.31 11.85 -0.91
N TYR A 247 -13.06 10.70 -0.30
CA TYR A 247 -11.69 10.22 0.01
C TYR A 247 -10.75 10.30 -1.21
N GLN A 248 -11.25 9.93 -2.39
CA GLN A 248 -10.49 10.02 -3.66
C GLN A 248 -10.10 11.46 -4.03
N GLN A 249 -10.98 12.44 -3.79
CA GLN A 249 -10.70 13.86 -4.05
C GLN A 249 -9.72 14.42 -3.03
N LEU A 250 -9.89 14.07 -1.75
CA LEU A 250 -9.00 14.49 -0.68
C LEU A 250 -7.59 13.94 -0.89
N ALA A 251 -7.45 12.64 -1.16
CA ALA A 251 -6.17 11.99 -1.42
C ALA A 251 -5.45 12.60 -2.65
N ARG A 252 -6.19 13.00 -3.69
CA ARG A 252 -5.63 13.69 -4.87
C ARG A 252 -5.12 15.08 -4.51
N GLU A 253 -5.88 15.85 -3.73
CA GLU A 253 -5.45 17.20 -3.31
C GLU A 253 -4.32 17.14 -2.27
N GLU A 254 -4.30 16.17 -1.36
CA GLU A 254 -3.18 15.92 -0.45
C GLU A 254 -1.94 15.49 -1.22
N ALA A 255 -2.05 14.55 -2.17
CA ALA A 255 -0.93 14.17 -3.03
C ALA A 255 -0.40 15.36 -3.86
N LYS A 256 -1.29 16.23 -4.34
CA LYS A 256 -0.94 17.44 -5.08
C LYS A 256 -0.35 18.51 -4.18
N ALA A 257 -0.83 18.66 -2.95
CA ALA A 257 -0.26 19.53 -1.92
C ALA A 257 1.13 19.03 -1.54
N LEU A 258 1.31 17.72 -1.34
CA LEU A 258 2.59 17.06 -1.08
C LEU A 258 3.54 17.24 -2.26
N GLN A 259 3.07 17.07 -3.50
CA GLN A 259 3.85 17.36 -4.70
C GLN A 259 4.18 18.85 -4.82
N SER A 260 3.29 19.75 -4.41
CA SER A 260 3.54 21.19 -4.40
C SER A 260 4.56 21.57 -3.33
N LEU A 261 4.53 20.91 -2.17
CA LEU A 261 5.48 21.05 -1.07
C LEU A 261 6.82 20.46 -1.49
N ASN A 262 6.86 19.30 -2.14
CA ASN A 262 8.06 18.71 -2.71
C ASN A 262 8.61 19.56 -3.86
N LYS A 263 7.77 20.15 -4.71
CA LYS A 263 8.19 21.10 -5.74
C LYS A 263 8.65 22.43 -5.14
N LYS A 264 8.07 22.89 -4.02
CA LYS A 264 8.52 24.07 -3.26
C LYS A 264 9.78 23.78 -2.48
N ALA A 265 9.98 22.56 -1.99
CA ALA A 265 11.18 22.06 -1.35
C ALA A 265 12.29 21.90 -2.39
N ASN A 266 11.97 21.39 -3.59
CA ASN A 266 12.88 21.31 -4.73
C ASN A 266 13.14 22.68 -5.38
N LYS A 267 12.17 23.61 -5.40
CA LYS A 267 12.39 25.02 -5.78
C LYS A 267 13.12 25.81 -4.71
N LYS A 268 12.95 25.50 -3.43
CA LYS A 268 13.83 26.02 -2.39
C LYS A 268 15.23 25.45 -2.63
N ALA A 269 15.40 24.15 -2.84
CA ALA A 269 16.67 23.54 -3.21
C ALA A 269 17.29 24.09 -4.52
N ASN A 270 16.49 24.59 -5.48
CA ASN A 270 16.98 25.16 -6.76
C ASN A 270 16.85 26.70 -6.91
N LYS A 271 16.29 27.44 -5.95
CA LYS A 271 16.31 28.92 -5.90
C LYS A 271 16.87 29.48 -4.59
N LYS A 272 17.33 28.59 -3.72
CA LYS A 272 18.24 28.77 -2.60
C LYS A 272 18.65 27.36 -2.19
N ALA A 273 19.50 26.72 -2.99
CA ALA A 273 20.64 26.13 -2.30
C ALA A 273 21.39 27.37 -1.75
N PRO A 274 21.31 27.72 -0.46
CA PRO A 274 22.58 27.93 0.19
C PRO A 274 23.27 26.59 -0.04
N ASP A 275 24.39 26.66 -0.74
CA ASP A 275 25.38 25.62 -0.75
C ASP A 275 25.31 24.86 0.59
N CYS A 276 25.02 23.56 0.55
CA CYS A 276 25.15 22.71 1.73
C CYS A 276 26.63 22.50 2.11
N SER A 277 27.52 23.36 1.63
CA SER A 277 28.76 23.75 2.27
C SER A 277 28.48 24.97 3.16
N ASN A 278 28.05 24.75 4.41
CA ASN A 278 28.13 25.81 5.43
C ASN A 278 29.60 26.03 5.81
N GLU A 279 30.40 26.54 4.89
CA GLU A 279 31.55 27.36 5.28
C GLU A 279 30.98 28.74 5.61
N VAL A 280 30.94 29.06 6.90
CA VAL A 280 30.63 30.41 7.35
C VAL A 280 31.73 31.31 6.79
N SER A 281 31.46 32.07 5.72
CA SER A 281 32.48 32.95 5.15
C SER A 281 32.90 33.99 6.21
N GLU A 282 34.20 34.27 6.28
CA GLU A 282 34.82 35.16 7.30
C GLU A 282 34.19 36.57 7.35
N GLY A 283 33.45 36.96 6.30
CA GLY A 283 32.75 38.24 6.21
C GLY A 283 31.32 38.27 6.77
N SER A 284 30.70 37.12 7.08
CA SER A 284 29.30 37.08 7.52
C SER A 284 29.10 37.60 8.95
N GLU A 285 27.94 38.22 9.23
CA GLU A 285 27.62 38.67 10.60
C GLU A 285 27.59 37.53 11.62
N ALA A 286 27.23 36.32 11.17
CA ALA A 286 27.28 35.11 11.98
C ALA A 286 28.71 34.72 12.33
N TYR A 287 29.66 34.82 11.37
CA TYR A 287 31.08 34.63 11.64
C TYR A 287 31.58 35.63 12.68
N LYS A 288 31.30 36.92 12.50
CA LYS A 288 31.78 37.98 13.40
C LYS A 288 31.29 37.77 14.83
N LYS A 289 30.01 37.41 15.03
CA LYS A 289 29.46 37.11 16.37
C LYS A 289 30.04 35.85 16.99
N ALA A 290 30.27 34.80 16.20
CA ALA A 290 30.89 33.57 16.68
C ALA A 290 32.37 33.81 17.05
N GLU A 291 33.10 34.53 16.21
CA GLU A 291 34.49 34.92 16.40
C GLU A 291 34.64 35.86 17.62
N GLU A 292 33.74 36.82 17.83
CA GLU A 292 33.69 37.63 19.05
C GLU A 292 33.40 36.80 20.32
N THR A 293 32.57 35.76 20.20
CA THR A 293 32.27 34.85 21.32
C THR A 293 33.48 34.00 21.67
N CYS A 294 34.19 33.49 20.66
CA CYS A 294 35.42 32.71 20.86
C CYS A 294 36.56 33.59 21.39
N ASN A 295 36.77 34.79 20.84
CA ASN A 295 37.84 35.70 21.27
C ASN A 295 37.72 36.17 22.74
N LYS A 296 36.54 36.05 23.37
CA LYS A 296 36.33 36.32 24.80
C LYS A 296 36.86 35.21 25.72
N LEU A 297 37.17 34.03 25.17
CA LEU A 297 37.73 32.89 25.90
C LEU A 297 39.26 32.96 25.84
N THR A 298 39.88 33.35 26.95
CA THR A 298 41.34 33.50 27.06
C THR A 298 42.05 32.21 27.47
N GLU A 299 41.36 31.32 28.20
CA GLU A 299 41.91 30.04 28.65
C GLU A 299 41.71 28.92 27.63
N ALA A 300 42.77 28.17 27.34
CA ALA A 300 42.76 27.09 26.35
C ALA A 300 41.76 25.97 26.68
N ALA A 301 41.62 25.62 27.97
CA ALA A 301 40.68 24.59 28.42
C ALA A 301 39.22 25.02 28.19
N ALA A 302 38.88 26.26 28.56
CA ALA A 302 37.55 26.83 28.35
C ALA A 302 37.22 27.00 26.85
N CYS A 303 38.21 27.41 26.05
CA CYS A 303 38.08 27.52 24.61
C CYS A 303 37.77 26.17 23.95
N ASN A 304 38.54 25.13 24.28
CA ASN A 304 38.37 23.81 23.67
C ASN A 304 37.13 23.06 24.20
N ALA A 305 36.62 23.42 25.38
CA ALA A 305 35.33 22.92 25.86
C ALA A 305 34.12 23.54 25.13
N ASN A 306 34.30 24.69 24.48
CA ASN A 306 33.23 25.34 23.74
C ASN A 306 32.95 24.61 22.40
N PRO A 307 31.68 24.29 22.09
CA PRO A 307 31.32 23.48 20.93
C PRO A 307 31.61 24.13 19.57
N ILE A 308 31.84 25.45 19.53
CA ILE A 308 32.06 26.22 18.30
C ILE A 308 33.46 26.86 18.21
N CYS A 309 34.31 26.72 19.23
CA CYS A 309 35.61 27.38 19.28
C CYS A 309 36.79 26.39 19.42
N SER A 310 37.96 26.78 18.94
CA SER A 310 39.20 26.03 19.05
C SER A 310 40.37 26.95 19.41
N TYR A 311 41.25 26.47 20.29
CA TYR A 311 42.40 27.25 20.74
C TYR A 311 43.56 27.08 19.77
N ASN A 312 44.07 28.17 19.22
CA ASN A 312 45.16 28.10 18.24
C ASN A 312 46.49 27.81 18.95
N THR A 313 47.03 26.60 18.76
CA THR A 313 48.32 26.17 19.34
C THR A 313 49.52 26.38 18.40
N THR A 314 49.29 26.85 17.18
CA THR A 314 50.30 26.98 16.12
C THR A 314 50.93 28.37 16.00
N GLU A 315 50.43 29.36 16.74
CA GLU A 315 50.94 30.75 16.79
C GLU A 315 51.88 30.99 17.99
N SER A 316 52.67 32.08 17.96
CA SER A 316 53.52 32.51 19.08
C SER A 316 52.69 32.82 20.34
N GLU A 317 53.26 32.67 21.55
CA GLU A 317 52.54 32.83 22.84
C GLU A 317 51.73 34.13 22.95
N GLU A 318 52.19 35.22 22.32
CA GLU A 318 51.52 36.53 22.31
C GLU A 318 50.30 36.60 21.38
N ASN A 319 50.15 35.64 20.45
CA ASN A 319 49.07 35.58 19.44
C ASN A 319 48.13 34.37 19.62
N LYS A 320 48.36 33.53 20.64
CA LYS A 320 47.47 32.41 20.94
C LYS A 320 46.13 32.92 21.46
N LYS A 321 45.09 32.69 20.66
CA LYS A 321 43.71 33.06 20.99
C LYS A 321 42.73 32.00 20.54
N CYS A 322 41.58 32.01 21.19
CA CYS A 322 40.47 31.16 20.85
C CYS A 322 39.75 31.70 19.61
N LYS A 323 39.61 30.88 18.56
CA LYS A 323 38.95 31.25 17.30
C LYS A 323 37.75 30.37 17.03
N PHE A 324 36.84 30.84 16.19
CA PHE A 324 35.74 30.03 15.71
C PHE A 324 36.25 28.87 14.83
N ASP A 325 35.70 27.67 15.04
CA ASP A 325 35.99 26.47 14.25
C ASP A 325 34.69 25.94 13.64
N ALA A 326 34.52 26.20 12.34
CA ALA A 326 33.33 25.82 11.58
C ALA A 326 33.12 24.29 11.52
N LYS A 327 34.20 23.50 11.51
CA LYS A 327 34.12 22.03 11.48
C LYS A 327 33.65 21.50 12.83
N LYS A 328 34.16 22.06 13.92
CA LYS A 328 33.76 21.70 15.29
C LYS A 328 32.30 22.08 15.57
N ALA A 329 31.88 23.26 15.13
CA ALA A 329 30.49 23.72 15.26
C ALA A 329 29.50 22.77 14.53
N THR A 330 29.87 22.35 13.32
CA THR A 330 29.06 21.42 12.51
C THR A 330 29.00 20.02 13.12
N SER A 331 30.14 19.51 13.62
CA SER A 331 30.21 18.17 14.24
C SER A 331 29.41 18.07 15.55
N ASN A 332 29.20 19.18 16.25
CA ASN A 332 28.42 19.22 17.50
C ASN A 332 26.93 19.55 17.27
N GLY A 333 26.46 19.61 16.02
CA GLY A 333 25.04 19.77 15.70
C GLY A 333 24.44 21.11 16.12
N VAL A 334 25.25 22.14 16.33
CA VAL A 334 24.76 23.49 16.68
C VAL A 334 24.25 24.17 15.41
N PRO A 335 22.95 24.47 15.27
CA PRO A 335 22.44 25.21 14.12
C PRO A 335 22.96 26.66 14.21
N VAL A 336 23.68 27.14 13.19
CA VAL A 336 24.01 28.56 13.09
C VAL A 336 22.70 29.34 12.94
N ALA A 337 22.36 30.12 13.96
CA ALA A 337 21.08 30.83 14.03
C ALA A 337 20.91 31.79 12.84
N GLN A 338 19.90 31.53 12.01
CA GLN A 338 19.41 32.51 11.04
C GLN A 338 18.65 33.60 11.79
N THR A 339 19.19 34.82 11.80
CA THR A 339 18.49 36.01 12.28
C THR A 339 17.24 36.25 11.40
N GLN A 340 16.06 36.27 12.01
CA GLN A 340 14.88 36.89 11.42
C GLN A 340 14.96 38.40 11.66
N THR A 341 15.08 39.17 10.58
CA THR A 341 14.90 40.62 10.63
C THR A 341 13.42 40.93 10.45
N GLY A 342 12.79 41.52 11.47
CA GLY A 342 11.41 42.02 11.42
C GLY A 342 11.36 43.55 11.20
N GLY A 343 10.33 44.00 10.46
CA GLY A 343 9.91 45.40 10.20
C GLY A 343 10.64 46.06 9.00
N THR A 344 10.02 46.75 8.03
CA THR A 344 8.73 47.47 7.95
C THR A 344 8.38 47.70 6.45
N GLU A 345 7.10 47.95 6.17
CA GLU A 345 6.40 48.21 4.90
C GLU A 345 7.14 49.01 3.80
N SER A 346 6.98 48.62 2.52
CA SER A 346 6.29 49.45 1.51
C SER A 346 6.19 48.76 0.14
N THR A 347 5.00 48.93 -0.45
CA THR A 347 4.69 49.07 -1.89
C THR A 347 5.01 47.94 -2.88
N THR A 348 3.91 47.39 -3.43
CA THR A 348 3.70 47.00 -4.83
C THR A 348 4.82 47.39 -5.79
N GLU A 349 5.44 46.42 -6.45
CA GLU A 349 5.77 46.56 -7.88
C GLU A 349 5.97 45.22 -8.62
N LYS A 350 5.33 45.22 -9.79
CA LYS A 350 5.21 44.27 -10.89
C LYS A 350 6.49 43.48 -11.22
N CYS A 351 6.32 42.20 -11.54
CA CYS A 351 7.14 41.51 -12.54
C CYS A 351 6.27 40.51 -13.32
N PHE A 352 5.33 41.04 -14.10
CA PHE A 352 4.98 40.43 -15.38
C PHE A 352 5.98 40.97 -16.43
N GLU A 353 6.32 40.10 -17.38
CA GLU A 353 7.08 40.36 -18.63
C GLU A 353 8.61 40.47 -18.55
N LYS A 354 9.29 39.48 -19.13
CA LYS A 354 9.91 39.66 -20.45
C LYS A 354 10.08 38.32 -21.16
N LYS A 355 9.50 38.25 -22.37
CA LYS A 355 9.96 37.36 -23.44
C LYS A 355 11.30 37.87 -23.96
N GLY A 356 12.18 36.94 -24.31
CA GLY A 356 13.35 37.09 -25.17
C GLY A 356 13.57 35.74 -25.81
#